data_AF-A0A3G4W1D1-F1
#
_entry.id   AF-A0A3G4W1D1-F1
#
_cell.length_a   1.000
_cell.length_b   1.000
_cell.length_c   1.000
_cell.angle_alpha   90.00
_cell.angle_beta   90.00
_cell.angle_gamma   90.00
#
_symmetry.space_group_name_H-M   'P 1'
#
loop_
_entity.id
_entity.type
_entity.pdbx_description
1 polymer ?
#
loop_
_entity_poly.entity_id
_entity_poly.type
_entity_poly.pdbx_seq_one_letter_code
_entity_poly.pdbx_strand_id
1 'polypeptide(L)'
;MVPLKPLAVGKSRLAVAVGASRPGLALAFAQDTVAGALACAAVADVVVVTDDSLAGSELARLGARIVADAPGAGLNAALAHGARAARAGRPGCAVAAMNADLPALRPPELLRVLETASVFPRAFLADAAGIGTTLLSAAPDVELAPSFGGPSRARHSASGAVEMTLAGVDSVRRDVDTAADLRTALALGVGRHTARYSARMQATAYTYDSQTRSGSVLLDDGTPVPFEAPAFEAGGLRLLRPGQRVRIETDGEGAGLRITLITLQTF
;
A
#
# COMPACT_ATOMS: atom_id res chain seq x y z
N MET A 1 -12.05 2.51 -8.39
CA MET A 1 -11.84 1.07 -8.59
C MET A 1 -10.44 0.70 -8.17
N VAL A 2 -10.28 -0.25 -7.25
CA VAL A 2 -8.98 -0.72 -6.78
C VAL A 2 -8.94 -2.24 -6.90
N PRO A 3 -8.13 -2.83 -7.80
CA PRO A 3 -8.00 -4.27 -7.91
C PRO A 3 -7.01 -4.76 -6.85
N LEU A 4 -7.35 -5.83 -6.13
CA LEU A 4 -6.48 -6.41 -5.12
C LEU A 4 -6.40 -7.92 -5.28
N LYS A 5 -5.23 -8.39 -5.70
CA LYS A 5 -4.91 -9.82 -5.73
C LYS A 5 -4.79 -10.36 -4.31
N PRO A 6 -4.91 -11.69 -4.13
CA PRO A 6 -4.65 -12.33 -2.83
C PRO A 6 -3.32 -11.86 -2.23
N LEU A 7 -3.36 -11.50 -0.94
CA LEU A 7 -2.24 -10.85 -0.25
C LEU A 7 -0.96 -11.70 -0.29
N ALA A 8 -1.10 -13.03 -0.30
CA ALA A 8 0.00 -13.98 -0.41
C ALA A 8 0.78 -13.89 -1.74
N VAL A 9 0.14 -13.43 -2.82
CA VAL A 9 0.72 -13.35 -4.18
C VAL A 9 1.31 -11.96 -4.45
N GLY A 10 0.83 -10.92 -3.76
CA GLY A 10 1.24 -9.53 -3.97
C GLY A 10 2.72 -9.26 -3.65
N LYS A 11 3.31 -8.27 -4.34
CA LYS A 11 4.58 -7.62 -3.95
C LYS A 11 5.78 -8.56 -3.74
N SER A 12 5.96 -9.56 -4.61
CA SER A 12 7.09 -10.50 -4.55
C SER A 12 8.46 -9.80 -4.55
N ARG A 13 8.60 -8.65 -5.22
CA ARG A 13 9.83 -7.84 -5.24
C ARG A 13 10.15 -7.17 -3.90
N LEU A 14 9.15 -6.97 -3.03
CA LEU A 14 9.36 -6.51 -1.66
C LEU A 14 9.74 -7.65 -0.71
N ALA A 15 9.46 -8.91 -1.06
CA ALA A 15 9.68 -10.07 -0.18
C ALA A 15 11.13 -10.15 0.34
N VAL A 16 12.10 -9.77 -0.50
CA VAL A 16 13.53 -9.76 -0.14
C VAL A 16 13.85 -8.74 0.97
N ALA A 17 13.06 -7.68 1.08
CA ALA A 17 13.29 -6.58 2.02
C ALA A 17 12.42 -6.65 3.28
N VAL A 18 11.21 -7.24 3.19
CA VAL A 18 10.23 -7.23 4.30
C VAL A 18 9.85 -8.61 4.84
N GLY A 19 10.45 -9.69 4.31
CA GLY A 19 10.31 -11.03 4.88
C GLY A 19 8.87 -11.51 5.01
N ALA A 20 8.51 -12.04 6.19
CA ALA A 20 7.19 -12.61 6.46
C ALA A 20 6.09 -11.54 6.65
N SER A 21 6.45 -10.27 6.84
CA SER A 21 5.49 -9.15 6.97
C SER A 21 4.81 -8.76 5.66
N ARG A 22 5.25 -9.33 4.53
CA ARG A 22 4.80 -8.95 3.18
C ARG A 22 3.27 -8.91 3.02
N PRO A 23 2.48 -9.92 3.46
CA PRO A 23 1.02 -9.88 3.32
C PRO A 23 0.38 -8.75 4.14
N GLY A 24 0.87 -8.53 5.37
CA GLY A 24 0.41 -7.45 6.24
C GLY A 24 0.73 -6.07 5.67
N LEU A 25 1.93 -5.89 5.11
CA LEU A 25 2.32 -4.64 4.46
C LEU A 25 1.53 -4.38 3.17
N ALA A 26 1.26 -5.41 2.36
CA ALA A 26 0.41 -5.27 1.19
C ALA A 26 -1.02 -4.85 1.56
N LEU A 27 -1.57 -5.40 2.64
CA LEU A 27 -2.86 -4.98 3.17
C LEU A 27 -2.80 -3.53 3.69
N ALA A 28 -1.74 -3.16 4.40
CA ALA A 28 -1.55 -1.80 4.91
C ALA A 28 -1.50 -0.76 3.77
N PHE A 29 -0.80 -1.07 2.67
CA PHE A 29 -0.80 -0.21 1.50
C PHE A 29 -2.20 -0.05 0.91
N ALA A 30 -2.95 -1.15 0.79
CA ALA A 30 -4.32 -1.11 0.28
C ALA A 30 -5.25 -0.31 1.20
N GLN A 31 -5.10 -0.46 2.53
CA GLN A 31 -5.86 0.29 3.52
C GLN A 31 -5.60 1.80 3.40
N ASP A 32 -4.34 2.23 3.32
CA ASP A 32 -4.00 3.65 3.16
C ASP A 32 -4.46 4.20 1.81
N THR A 33 -4.29 3.42 0.73
CA THR A 33 -4.78 3.78 -0.61
C THR A 33 -6.29 3.99 -0.63
N VAL A 34 -7.05 3.06 -0.06
CA VAL A 34 -8.52 3.12 -0.01
C VAL A 34 -8.98 4.24 0.92
N ALA A 35 -8.35 4.42 2.08
CA ALA A 35 -8.67 5.52 3.00
C ALA A 35 -8.42 6.88 2.34
N GLY A 36 -7.30 7.04 1.64
CA GLY A 36 -6.99 8.28 0.90
C GLY A 36 -7.99 8.55 -0.23
N ALA A 37 -8.43 7.51 -0.95
CA ALA A 37 -9.45 7.63 -1.98
C ALA A 37 -10.83 8.00 -1.41
N LEU A 38 -11.26 7.35 -0.32
CA LEU A 38 -12.53 7.65 0.35
C LEU A 38 -12.58 9.05 0.96
N ALA A 39 -11.43 9.59 1.38
CA ALA A 39 -11.32 10.94 1.93
C ALA A 39 -11.28 12.04 0.84
N CYS A 40 -11.21 11.68 -0.45
CA CYS A 40 -11.21 12.64 -1.55
C CYS A 40 -12.64 13.11 -1.87
N ALA A 41 -12.89 14.42 -1.84
CA ALA A 41 -14.23 14.99 -2.00
C ALA A 41 -14.91 14.66 -3.35
N ALA A 42 -14.14 14.42 -4.41
CA ALA A 42 -14.68 14.02 -5.72
C ALA A 42 -15.03 12.51 -5.82
N VAL A 43 -14.67 11.70 -4.82
CA VAL A 43 -14.89 10.25 -4.83
C VAL A 43 -16.17 9.92 -4.08
N ALA A 44 -17.17 9.46 -4.83
CA ALA A 44 -18.48 9.14 -4.25
C ALA A 44 -18.60 7.70 -3.72
N ASP A 45 -17.71 6.78 -4.11
CA ASP A 45 -17.56 5.42 -3.56
C ASP A 45 -16.23 4.82 -4.05
N VAL A 46 -15.62 3.95 -3.26
CA VAL A 46 -14.48 3.13 -3.64
C VAL A 46 -14.91 1.67 -3.71
N VAL A 47 -14.90 1.12 -4.91
CA VAL A 47 -15.09 -0.32 -5.12
C VAL A 47 -13.73 -1.02 -5.18
N VAL A 48 -13.60 -2.10 -4.41
CA VAL A 48 -12.44 -2.98 -4.39
C VAL A 48 -12.83 -4.31 -5.02
N VAL A 49 -12.03 -4.79 -5.98
CA VAL A 49 -12.25 -6.08 -6.64
C VAL A 49 -11.24 -7.08 -6.08
N THR A 50 -11.72 -8.06 -5.31
CA THR A 50 -10.87 -9.06 -4.63
C THR A 50 -11.67 -10.29 -4.18
N ASP A 51 -11.00 -11.45 -4.18
CA ASP A 51 -11.48 -12.69 -3.55
C ASP A 51 -10.75 -13.01 -2.23
N ASP A 52 -9.86 -12.12 -1.77
CA ASP A 52 -9.17 -12.28 -0.48
C ASP A 52 -10.12 -11.88 0.66
N SER A 53 -10.52 -12.86 1.49
CA SER A 53 -11.51 -12.64 2.55
C SER A 53 -11.03 -11.69 3.64
N LEU A 54 -9.74 -11.75 4.00
CA LEU A 54 -9.14 -10.84 4.98
C LEU A 54 -9.12 -9.43 4.42
N ALA A 55 -8.58 -9.25 3.22
CA ALA A 55 -8.50 -7.92 2.62
C ALA A 55 -9.90 -7.33 2.34
N GLY A 56 -10.84 -8.15 1.86
CA GLY A 56 -12.22 -7.77 1.66
C GLY A 56 -12.87 -7.28 2.94
N SER A 57 -12.74 -8.03 4.04
CA SER A 57 -13.33 -7.63 5.34
C SER A 57 -12.73 -6.33 5.89
N GLU A 58 -11.41 -6.17 5.85
CA GLU A 58 -10.74 -4.97 6.35
C GLU A 58 -11.04 -3.72 5.51
N LEU A 59 -11.10 -3.85 4.18
CA LEU A 59 -11.41 -2.72 3.30
C LEU A 59 -12.90 -2.35 3.33
N ALA A 60 -13.79 -3.34 3.52
CA ALA A 60 -15.21 -3.08 3.76
C ALA A 60 -15.42 -2.25 5.03
N ARG A 61 -14.68 -2.55 6.10
CA ARG A 61 -14.73 -1.80 7.36
C ARG A 61 -14.27 -0.34 7.22
N LEU A 62 -13.44 -0.03 6.23
CA LEU A 62 -13.06 1.34 5.90
C LEU A 62 -14.15 2.10 5.13
N GLY A 63 -15.16 1.41 4.59
CA GLY A 63 -16.23 1.98 3.77
C GLY A 63 -16.11 1.66 2.28
N ALA A 64 -15.19 0.76 1.88
CA ALA A 64 -15.12 0.32 0.49
C ALA A 64 -16.19 -0.73 0.17
N ARG A 65 -16.73 -0.71 -1.04
CA ARG A 65 -17.63 -1.75 -1.53
C ARG A 65 -16.83 -2.89 -2.16
N ILE A 66 -17.00 -4.10 -1.66
CA ILE A 66 -16.28 -5.27 -2.15
C ILE A 66 -17.05 -5.95 -3.28
N VAL A 67 -16.34 -6.27 -4.35
CA VAL A 67 -16.82 -7.04 -5.49
C VAL A 67 -15.88 -8.24 -5.68
N ALA A 68 -16.46 -9.44 -5.82
CA ALA A 68 -15.68 -10.65 -6.04
C ALA A 68 -14.89 -10.58 -7.36
N ASP A 69 -13.65 -11.07 -7.35
CA ASP A 69 -12.82 -11.21 -8.55
C ASP A 69 -13.12 -12.55 -9.26
N ALA A 70 -14.39 -12.79 -9.59
CA ALA A 70 -14.81 -13.99 -10.29
C ALA A 70 -14.93 -13.75 -11.81
N PRO A 71 -14.29 -14.55 -12.69
CA PRO A 71 -13.59 -15.82 -12.44
C PRO A 71 -12.06 -15.70 -12.26
N GLY A 72 -11.53 -14.54 -11.87
CA GLY A 72 -10.09 -14.34 -11.68
C GLY A 72 -9.31 -14.24 -12.99
N ALA A 73 -9.90 -13.63 -14.02
CA ALA A 73 -9.33 -13.53 -15.36
C ALA A 73 -8.20 -12.48 -15.50
N GLY A 74 -7.61 -12.06 -14.37
CA GLY A 74 -6.47 -11.15 -14.31
C GLY A 74 -6.83 -9.68 -14.13
N LEU A 75 -5.79 -8.86 -13.95
CA LEU A 75 -5.88 -7.47 -13.50
C LEU A 75 -6.85 -6.60 -14.33
N ASN A 76 -6.74 -6.63 -15.65
CA ASN A 76 -7.56 -5.79 -16.53
C ASN A 76 -9.01 -6.25 -16.57
N ALA A 77 -9.26 -7.57 -16.49
CA ALA A 77 -10.61 -8.12 -16.41
C ALA A 77 -11.28 -7.74 -15.08
N ALA A 78 -10.56 -7.82 -13.97
CA ALA A 78 -11.02 -7.39 -12.64
C ALA A 78 -11.41 -5.90 -12.65
N LEU A 79 -10.56 -5.04 -13.23
CA LEU A 79 -10.85 -3.61 -13.36
C LEU A 79 -12.09 -3.33 -14.23
N ALA A 80 -12.23 -4.02 -15.36
CA ALA A 80 -13.40 -3.89 -16.23
C ALA A 80 -14.69 -4.39 -15.55
N HIS A 81 -14.61 -5.50 -14.79
CA HIS A 81 -15.72 -6.01 -14.00
C HIS A 81 -16.14 -5.02 -12.91
N GLY A 82 -15.18 -4.47 -12.16
CA GLY A 82 -15.43 -3.46 -11.14
C GLY A 82 -16.05 -2.18 -11.71
N ALA A 83 -15.62 -1.72 -12.89
CA ALA A 83 -16.23 -0.57 -13.58
C ALA A 83 -17.70 -0.83 -13.94
N ARG A 84 -18.02 -2.05 -14.43
CA ARG A 84 -19.43 -2.46 -14.69
C ARG A 84 -20.24 -2.49 -13.39
N ALA A 85 -19.69 -3.06 -12.31
CA ALA A 85 -20.36 -3.10 -11.01
C ALA A 85 -20.62 -1.70 -10.42
N ALA A 86 -19.68 -0.76 -10.60
CA ALA A 86 -19.87 0.63 -10.19
C ALA A 86 -21.03 1.28 -10.96
N ARG A 87 -21.09 1.09 -12.28
CA ARG A 87 -22.13 1.67 -13.15
C ARG A 87 -23.49 1.00 -13.01
N ALA A 88 -23.54 -0.27 -12.64
CA ALA A 88 -24.81 -0.94 -12.31
C ALA A 88 -25.49 -0.30 -11.09
N GLY A 89 -24.70 0.12 -10.09
CA GLY A 89 -25.22 0.82 -8.90
C GLY A 89 -25.47 2.31 -9.12
N ARG A 90 -24.73 2.96 -10.03
CA ARG A 90 -24.89 4.36 -10.41
C ARG A 90 -24.73 4.54 -11.92
N PRO A 91 -25.82 4.40 -12.70
CA PRO A 91 -25.79 4.60 -14.14
C PRO A 91 -25.21 5.98 -14.50
N GLY A 92 -24.41 6.04 -15.56
CA GLY A 92 -23.78 7.30 -16.01
C GLY A 92 -22.68 7.83 -15.09
N CYS A 93 -22.18 7.09 -14.10
CA CYS A 93 -21.06 7.58 -13.30
C CYS A 93 -19.73 7.52 -14.07
N ALA A 94 -18.91 8.57 -13.91
CA ALA A 94 -17.49 8.50 -14.24
C ALA A 94 -16.79 7.47 -13.34
N VAL A 95 -15.75 6.84 -13.84
CA VAL A 95 -14.99 5.82 -13.10
C VAL A 95 -13.49 6.06 -13.22
N ALA A 96 -12.76 5.75 -12.16
CA ALA A 96 -11.30 5.71 -12.16
C ALA A 96 -10.81 4.37 -11.59
N ALA A 97 -9.85 3.75 -12.26
CA ALA A 97 -9.05 2.63 -11.81
C ALA A 97 -7.73 3.12 -11.25
N MET A 98 -7.35 2.61 -10.08
CA MET A 98 -6.12 2.99 -9.39
C MET A 98 -5.45 1.75 -8.80
N ASN A 99 -4.12 1.74 -8.74
CA ASN A 99 -3.38 0.67 -8.07
C ASN A 99 -3.68 0.66 -6.56
N ALA A 100 -3.51 -0.49 -5.90
CA ALA A 100 -3.79 -0.67 -4.47
C ALA A 100 -2.61 -0.35 -3.55
N ASP A 101 -1.53 0.17 -4.10
CA ASP A 101 -0.20 0.21 -3.49
C ASP A 101 0.37 1.63 -3.45
N LEU A 102 -0.50 2.61 -3.21
CA LEU A 102 -0.20 4.02 -3.07
C LEU A 102 -0.30 4.43 -1.59
N PRO A 103 0.58 3.92 -0.69
CA PRO A 103 0.45 4.14 0.75
C PRO A 103 0.61 5.60 1.16
N ALA A 104 1.17 6.46 0.30
CA ALA A 104 1.32 7.88 0.54
C ALA A 104 0.19 8.74 -0.06
N LEU A 105 -0.86 8.14 -0.63
CA LEU A 105 -1.93 8.84 -1.36
C LEU A 105 -2.55 9.98 -0.54
N ARG A 106 -2.50 11.20 -1.08
CA ARG A 106 -3.08 12.39 -0.45
C ARG A 106 -4.38 12.79 -1.13
N PRO A 107 -5.49 12.97 -0.37
CA PRO A 107 -6.78 13.34 -0.95
C PRO A 107 -6.77 14.62 -1.81
N PRO A 108 -6.08 15.72 -1.42
CA PRO A 108 -6.03 16.93 -2.25
C PRO A 108 -5.30 16.73 -3.59
N GLU A 109 -4.29 15.85 -3.63
CA GLU A 109 -3.58 15.52 -4.87
C GLU A 109 -4.44 14.65 -5.78
N LEU A 110 -5.16 13.66 -5.20
CA LEU A 110 -6.13 12.86 -5.95
C LEU A 110 -7.26 13.73 -6.51
N LEU A 111 -7.77 14.69 -5.74
CA LEU A 111 -8.81 15.63 -6.19
C LEU A 111 -8.36 16.36 -7.47
N ARG A 112 -7.16 16.94 -7.46
CA ARG A 112 -6.60 17.62 -8.64
C ARG A 112 -6.49 16.71 -9.86
N VAL A 113 -6.06 15.45 -9.65
CA VAL A 113 -5.98 14.45 -10.72
C VAL A 113 -7.36 14.15 -11.29
N LEU A 114 -8.37 13.94 -10.45
CA LEU A 114 -9.73 13.63 -10.89
C LEU A 114 -10.43 14.83 -11.57
N GLU A 115 -10.23 16.04 -11.06
CA GLU A 115 -10.73 17.27 -11.70
C GLU A 115 -10.11 17.46 -13.08
N THR A 116 -8.79 17.26 -13.22
CA THR A 116 -8.11 17.32 -14.52
C THR A 116 -8.57 16.19 -15.44
N ALA A 117 -8.78 14.99 -14.92
CA ALA A 117 -9.28 13.87 -15.71
C ALA A 117 -10.68 14.14 -16.28
N SER A 118 -11.51 14.92 -15.58
CA SER A 118 -12.92 15.15 -15.94
C SER A 118 -13.13 15.86 -17.28
N VAL A 119 -12.11 16.57 -17.81
CA VAL A 119 -12.20 17.24 -19.11
C VAL A 119 -11.93 16.32 -20.30
N PHE A 120 -11.56 15.06 -20.04
CA PHE A 120 -11.22 14.09 -21.08
C PHE A 120 -12.17 12.88 -21.06
N PRO A 121 -12.52 12.31 -22.22
CA PRO A 121 -13.28 11.06 -22.27
C PRO A 121 -12.57 9.91 -21.54
N ARG A 122 -11.24 9.82 -21.70
CA ARG A 122 -10.34 8.93 -20.97
C ARG A 122 -9.02 9.64 -20.72
N ALA A 123 -8.52 9.56 -19.50
CA ALA A 123 -7.23 10.11 -19.12
C ALA A 123 -6.50 9.21 -18.13
N PHE A 124 -5.17 9.26 -18.12
CA PHE A 124 -4.37 8.46 -17.20
C PHE A 124 -3.21 9.26 -16.60
N LEU A 125 -2.72 8.80 -15.46
CA LEU A 125 -1.55 9.31 -14.77
C LEU A 125 -0.46 8.24 -14.77
N ALA A 126 0.69 8.57 -15.35
CA ALA A 126 1.87 7.71 -15.31
C ALA A 126 2.42 7.57 -13.87
N ASP A 127 3.02 6.41 -13.59
CA ASP A 127 3.76 6.19 -12.34
C ASP A 127 4.99 7.09 -12.22
N ALA A 128 5.63 7.07 -11.06
CA ALA A 128 6.81 7.89 -10.81
C ALA A 128 8.05 7.45 -11.62
N ALA A 129 8.09 6.20 -12.10
CA ALA A 129 9.15 5.70 -12.97
C ALA A 129 8.95 6.10 -14.45
N GLY A 130 7.77 6.58 -14.81
CA GLY A 130 7.38 6.93 -16.18
C GLY A 130 7.15 5.73 -17.10
N ILE A 131 6.95 4.52 -16.55
CA ILE A 131 6.80 3.26 -17.32
C ILE A 131 5.36 2.75 -17.24
N GLY A 132 4.81 2.71 -16.02
CA GLY A 132 3.49 2.22 -15.72
C GLY A 132 2.44 3.33 -15.60
N THR A 133 1.28 2.95 -15.09
CA THR A 133 0.14 3.83 -14.84
C THR A 133 -0.37 3.53 -13.44
N THR A 134 -0.56 4.57 -12.63
CA THR A 134 -1.15 4.43 -11.29
C THR A 134 -2.64 4.72 -11.30
N LEU A 135 -3.12 5.54 -12.24
CA LEU A 135 -4.53 5.89 -12.37
C LEU A 135 -4.96 5.96 -13.84
N LEU A 136 -6.11 5.37 -14.17
CA LEU A 136 -6.81 5.48 -15.46
C LEU A 136 -8.26 5.87 -15.19
N SER A 137 -8.79 6.83 -15.93
CA SER A 137 -10.14 7.36 -15.77
C SER A 137 -10.94 7.24 -17.07
N ALA A 138 -12.26 7.17 -16.94
CA ALA A 138 -13.21 7.24 -18.03
C ALA A 138 -14.45 8.04 -17.61
N ALA A 139 -14.87 8.93 -18.50
CA ALA A 139 -16.09 9.72 -18.38
C ALA A 139 -17.36 8.83 -18.38
N PRO A 140 -18.54 9.39 -18.07
CA PRO A 140 -19.82 8.71 -18.30
C PRO A 140 -19.92 8.14 -19.71
N ASP A 141 -20.54 6.97 -19.86
CA ASP A 141 -20.79 6.29 -21.14
C ASP A 141 -19.55 5.91 -21.97
N VAL A 142 -18.34 6.19 -21.47
CA VAL A 142 -17.08 5.80 -22.10
C VAL A 142 -16.55 4.52 -21.46
N GLU A 143 -16.13 3.54 -22.25
CA GLU A 143 -15.52 2.32 -21.70
C GLU A 143 -14.16 2.62 -21.04
N LEU A 144 -13.89 2.02 -19.88
CA LEU A 144 -12.60 2.20 -19.18
C LEU A 144 -11.42 1.68 -20.02
N ALA A 145 -11.60 0.52 -20.67
CA ALA A 145 -10.59 -0.17 -21.47
C ALA A 145 -9.20 -0.24 -20.78
N PRO A 146 -9.09 -0.89 -19.60
CA PRO A 146 -7.86 -0.95 -18.83
C PRO A 146 -6.78 -1.82 -19.50
N SER A 147 -5.53 -1.37 -19.49
CA SER A 147 -4.38 -2.11 -20.01
C SER A 147 -3.15 -2.00 -19.09
N PHE A 148 -3.37 -2.20 -17.79
CA PHE A 148 -2.37 -2.18 -16.71
C PHE A 148 -1.37 -3.35 -16.77
N GLY A 149 -0.25 -3.19 -16.07
CA GLY A 149 0.88 -4.14 -15.97
C GLY A 149 2.06 -3.80 -16.90
N GLY A 150 3.31 -4.07 -16.52
CA GLY A 150 4.47 -3.77 -17.39
C GLY A 150 4.48 -2.33 -17.95
N PRO A 151 4.79 -2.09 -19.25
CA PRO A 151 4.81 -0.76 -19.86
C PRO A 151 3.40 -0.23 -20.18
N SER A 152 2.54 -0.14 -19.15
CA SER A 152 1.13 0.24 -19.30
C SER A 152 0.93 1.69 -19.74
N ARG A 153 1.86 2.60 -19.47
CA ARG A 153 1.83 3.99 -19.98
C ARG A 153 1.67 4.00 -21.51
N ALA A 154 2.57 3.31 -22.20
CA ALA A 154 2.58 3.25 -23.67
C ALA A 154 1.28 2.66 -24.23
N ARG A 155 0.72 1.63 -23.56
CA ARG A 155 -0.54 1.02 -23.99
C ARG A 155 -1.75 1.92 -23.75
N HIS A 156 -1.78 2.67 -22.65
CA HIS A 156 -2.84 3.63 -22.42
C HIS A 156 -2.79 4.79 -23.44
N SER A 157 -1.60 5.33 -23.73
CA SER A 157 -1.42 6.32 -24.80
C SER A 157 -1.88 5.77 -26.16
N ALA A 158 -1.47 4.55 -26.52
CA ALA A 158 -1.88 3.91 -27.78
C ALA A 158 -3.39 3.63 -27.85
N SER A 159 -4.06 3.45 -26.71
CA SER A 159 -5.52 3.28 -26.63
C SER A 159 -6.30 4.59 -26.78
N GLY A 160 -5.63 5.73 -26.95
CA GLY A 160 -6.25 7.05 -27.06
C GLY A 160 -6.60 7.72 -25.72
N ALA A 161 -6.14 7.17 -24.58
CA ALA A 161 -6.26 7.85 -23.30
C ALA A 161 -5.24 9.00 -23.21
N VAL A 162 -5.68 10.16 -22.72
CA VAL A 162 -4.82 11.35 -22.60
C VAL A 162 -3.92 11.22 -21.36
N GLU A 163 -2.61 11.40 -21.54
CA GLU A 163 -1.68 11.44 -20.41
C GLU A 163 -1.79 12.79 -19.69
N MET A 164 -2.03 12.76 -18.38
CA MET A 164 -2.06 13.96 -17.55
C MET A 164 -0.66 14.38 -17.10
N THR A 165 -0.25 15.58 -17.52
CA THR A 165 1.02 16.21 -17.15
C THR A 165 0.84 17.17 -15.97
N LEU A 166 0.58 16.60 -14.80
CA LEU A 166 0.39 17.36 -13.55
C LEU A 166 1.64 17.33 -12.66
N ALA A 167 1.95 18.49 -12.06
CA ALA A 167 2.93 18.64 -10.99
C ALA A 167 2.24 18.64 -9.61
N GLY A 168 3.02 18.32 -8.56
CA GLY A 168 2.52 18.30 -7.18
C GLY A 168 1.44 17.25 -6.94
N VAL A 169 1.56 16.10 -7.59
CA VAL A 169 0.68 14.92 -7.44
C VAL A 169 1.50 13.66 -7.16
N ASP A 170 2.66 13.83 -6.54
CA ASP A 170 3.66 12.77 -6.33
C ASP A 170 3.11 11.61 -5.51
N SER A 171 2.17 11.87 -4.59
CA SER A 171 1.50 10.81 -3.82
C SER A 171 0.65 9.88 -4.67
N VAL A 172 0.10 10.38 -5.78
CA VAL A 172 -0.73 9.60 -6.72
C VAL A 172 0.15 8.83 -7.71
N ARG A 173 1.39 9.29 -7.95
CA ARG A 173 2.36 8.64 -8.84
C ARG A 173 3.18 7.55 -8.16
N ARG A 174 3.30 7.57 -6.83
CA ARG A 174 4.22 6.70 -6.10
C ARG A 174 3.55 5.40 -5.65
N ASP A 175 3.55 4.41 -6.54
CA ASP A 175 3.34 3.02 -6.16
C ASP A 175 4.60 2.41 -5.54
N VAL A 176 4.39 1.37 -4.72
CA VAL A 176 5.47 0.77 -3.92
C VAL A 176 5.68 -0.69 -4.27
N ASP A 177 6.59 -0.97 -5.19
CA ASP A 177 6.95 -2.34 -5.63
C ASP A 177 8.26 -2.86 -5.04
N THR A 178 9.15 -1.95 -4.65
CA THR A 178 10.48 -2.27 -4.13
C THR A 178 10.76 -1.58 -2.80
N ALA A 179 11.82 -2.00 -2.12
CA ALA A 179 12.28 -1.33 -0.90
C ALA A 179 12.70 0.13 -1.13
N ALA A 180 13.19 0.46 -2.33
CA ALA A 180 13.52 1.83 -2.69
C ALA A 180 12.25 2.68 -2.79
N ASP A 181 11.21 2.15 -3.43
CA ASP A 181 9.93 2.84 -3.54
C ASP A 181 9.29 3.07 -2.17
N LEU A 182 9.39 2.07 -1.28
CA LEU A 182 8.89 2.19 0.10
C LEU A 182 9.61 3.33 0.84
N ARG A 183 10.94 3.42 0.75
CA ARG A 183 11.68 4.54 1.36
C ARG A 183 11.23 5.90 0.81
N THR A 184 10.99 5.99 -0.50
CA THR A 184 10.48 7.23 -1.11
C THR A 184 9.06 7.54 -0.64
N ALA A 185 8.16 6.56 -0.58
CA ALA A 185 6.81 6.74 -0.06
C ALA A 185 6.80 7.17 1.42
N LEU A 186 7.71 6.62 2.24
CA LEU A 186 7.90 7.05 3.63
C LEU A 186 8.33 8.51 3.72
N ALA A 187 9.24 8.95 2.86
CA ALA A 187 9.65 10.36 2.79
C ALA A 187 8.52 11.29 2.30
N LEU A 188 7.62 10.80 1.44
CA LEU A 188 6.40 11.51 1.05
C LEU A 188 5.36 11.55 2.19
N GLY A 189 5.47 10.69 3.20
CA GLY A 189 4.49 10.55 4.26
C GLY A 189 3.41 9.55 3.89
N VAL A 190 3.56 8.32 4.39
CA VAL A 190 2.56 7.26 4.25
C VAL A 190 1.41 7.42 5.23
N GLY A 191 0.28 6.78 4.94
CA GLY A 191 -0.86 6.69 5.84
C GLY A 191 -0.57 5.83 7.08
N ARG A 192 -1.49 5.89 8.04
CA ARG A 192 -1.32 5.30 9.37
C ARG A 192 -1.12 3.79 9.34
N HIS A 193 -1.69 3.09 8.35
CA HIS A 193 -1.63 1.63 8.31
C HIS A 193 -0.21 1.19 7.93
N THR A 194 0.36 1.80 6.92
CA THR A 194 1.74 1.57 6.48
C THR A 194 2.75 2.15 7.46
N ALA A 195 2.45 3.30 8.05
CA ALA A 195 3.31 3.93 9.05
C ALA A 195 3.56 3.01 10.25
N ARG A 196 2.61 2.14 10.62
CA ARG A 196 2.81 1.14 11.70
C ARG A 196 3.90 0.12 11.39
N TYR A 197 4.13 -0.19 10.11
CA TYR A 197 5.21 -1.08 9.68
C TYR A 197 6.57 -0.37 9.57
N SER A 198 6.56 0.95 9.31
CA SER A 198 7.79 1.77 9.34
C SER A 198 8.10 2.35 10.72
N ALA A 199 7.12 2.36 11.62
CA ALA A 199 7.29 2.68 13.02
C ALA A 199 8.01 1.50 13.67
N ARG A 200 9.31 1.39 13.37
CA ARG A 200 10.37 1.49 14.36
C ARG A 200 9.80 1.70 15.76
N MET A 201 9.33 0.62 16.38
CA MET A 201 8.68 0.69 17.68
C MET A 201 9.76 1.06 18.68
N GLN A 202 9.48 2.03 19.55
CA GLN A 202 10.37 2.23 20.67
C GLN A 202 10.09 1.13 21.67
N ALA A 203 11.16 0.59 22.23
CA ALA A 203 11.10 -0.39 23.28
C ALA A 203 12.23 -0.14 24.26
N THR A 204 12.14 -0.80 25.41
CA THR A 204 13.18 -0.77 26.42
C THR A 204 13.79 -2.16 26.51
N ALA A 205 15.10 -2.31 26.34
CA ALA A 205 15.77 -3.59 26.52
C ALA A 205 15.48 -4.13 27.93
N TYR A 206 15.01 -5.37 28.04
CA TYR A 206 14.59 -5.98 29.30
C TYR A 206 15.55 -7.08 29.73
N THR A 207 15.80 -8.04 28.84
CA THR A 207 16.81 -9.08 29.02
C THR A 207 17.75 -9.11 27.82
N TYR A 208 19.00 -9.48 28.06
CA TYR A 208 19.98 -9.70 27.02
C TYR A 208 21.02 -10.72 27.50
N ASP A 209 21.23 -11.76 26.70
CA ASP A 209 22.29 -12.74 26.87
C ASP A 209 23.37 -12.48 25.80
N SER A 210 24.59 -12.16 26.25
CA SER A 210 25.70 -11.85 25.35
C SER A 210 26.29 -13.06 24.63
N GLN A 211 26.10 -14.28 25.15
CA GLN A 211 26.59 -15.51 24.53
C GLN A 211 25.72 -15.90 23.34
N THR A 212 24.40 -15.87 23.51
CA THR A 212 23.44 -16.20 22.46
C THR A 212 23.04 -15.00 21.60
N ARG A 213 23.36 -13.78 22.04
CA ARG A 213 22.92 -12.51 21.45
C ARG A 213 21.40 -12.40 21.31
N SER A 214 20.67 -13.06 22.20
CA SER A 214 19.21 -13.04 22.28
C SER A 214 18.73 -12.38 23.56
N GLY A 215 17.44 -12.08 23.65
CA GLY A 215 16.89 -11.41 24.81
C GLY A 215 15.43 -11.02 24.61
N SER A 216 15.00 -9.99 25.33
CA SER A 216 13.67 -9.41 25.17
C SER A 216 13.70 -7.91 25.38
N VAL A 217 12.73 -7.22 24.80
CA VAL A 217 12.44 -5.80 25.02
C VAL A 217 11.03 -5.66 25.56
N LEU A 218 10.75 -4.59 26.29
CA LEU A 218 9.41 -4.18 26.68
C LEU A 218 8.90 -3.13 25.71
N LEU A 219 7.73 -3.35 25.14
CA LEU A 219 6.97 -2.31 24.45
C LEU A 219 6.49 -1.25 25.46
N ASP A 220 6.01 -0.11 24.96
CA ASP A 220 5.55 0.99 25.82
C ASP A 220 4.29 0.61 26.65
N ASP A 221 3.57 -0.45 26.29
CA ASP A 221 2.46 -1.03 27.07
C ASP A 221 2.93 -2.06 28.14
N GLY A 222 4.23 -2.30 28.25
CA GLY A 222 4.84 -3.25 29.17
C GLY A 222 4.88 -4.70 28.67
N THR A 223 4.44 -4.98 27.44
CA THR A 223 4.49 -6.32 26.86
C THR A 223 5.93 -6.73 26.56
N PRO A 224 6.42 -7.87 27.09
CA PRO A 224 7.73 -8.40 26.74
C PRO A 224 7.70 -9.09 25.37
N VAL A 225 8.60 -8.71 24.48
CA VAL A 225 8.75 -9.31 23.15
C VAL A 225 10.17 -9.86 23.00
N PRO A 226 10.34 -11.17 22.72
CA PRO A 226 11.65 -11.76 22.56
C PRO A 226 12.30 -11.40 21.23
N PHE A 227 13.62 -11.41 21.21
CA PHE A 227 14.44 -11.31 20.01
C PHE A 227 15.54 -12.36 20.02
N GLU A 228 15.93 -12.80 18.83
CA GLU A 228 17.01 -13.77 18.63
C GLU A 228 18.24 -13.10 17.99
N ALA A 229 19.36 -13.83 17.96
CA ALA A 229 20.63 -13.34 17.42
C ALA A 229 20.51 -12.64 16.05
N PRO A 230 19.75 -13.15 15.07
CA PRO A 230 19.64 -12.49 13.77
C PRO A 230 19.14 -11.05 13.84
N ALA A 231 18.19 -10.77 14.72
CA ALA A 231 17.62 -9.43 14.89
C ALA A 231 18.59 -8.46 15.60
N PHE A 232 19.38 -8.99 16.53
CA PHE A 232 20.44 -8.24 17.21
C PHE A 232 21.58 -7.88 16.23
N GLU A 233 22.01 -8.83 15.41
CA GLU A 233 23.05 -8.62 14.39
C GLU A 233 22.60 -7.62 13.32
N ALA A 234 21.35 -7.72 12.86
CA ALA A 234 20.78 -6.82 11.86
C ALA A 234 20.86 -5.33 12.28
N GLY A 235 20.84 -5.07 13.58
CA GLY A 235 20.95 -3.72 14.13
C GLY A 235 22.37 -3.20 14.35
N GLY A 236 23.40 -4.02 14.09
CA GLY A 236 24.81 -3.62 14.26
C GLY A 236 25.22 -3.33 15.71
N LEU A 237 24.45 -3.82 16.69
CA LEU A 237 24.74 -3.64 18.09
C LEU A 237 25.86 -4.59 18.53
N ARG A 238 26.70 -4.13 19.48
CA ARG A 238 27.71 -4.99 20.12
C ARG A 238 27.22 -5.59 21.42
N LEU A 239 26.45 -4.80 22.18
CA LEU A 239 25.89 -5.13 23.49
C LEU A 239 24.56 -4.39 23.67
N LEU A 240 23.67 -4.94 24.49
CA LEU A 240 22.49 -4.25 25.03
C LEU A 240 22.53 -4.28 26.55
N ARG A 241 22.08 -3.19 27.18
CA ARG A 241 21.90 -3.12 28.63
C ARG A 241 20.42 -3.11 28.97
N PRO A 242 19.96 -3.88 29.97
CA PRO A 242 18.61 -3.71 30.51
C PRO A 242 18.33 -2.24 30.87
N GLY A 243 17.15 -1.75 30.54
CA GLY A 243 16.74 -0.35 30.68
C GLY A 243 17.12 0.56 29.50
N GLN A 244 17.91 0.09 28.54
CA GLN A 244 18.35 0.89 27.40
C GLN A 244 17.19 1.11 26.41
N ARG A 245 16.96 2.36 26.00
CA ARG A 245 15.98 2.66 24.94
C ARG A 245 16.51 2.22 23.59
N VAL A 246 15.69 1.44 22.92
CA VAL A 246 15.98 0.84 21.62
C VAL A 246 14.85 1.11 20.67
N ARG A 247 15.18 0.96 19.40
CA ARG A 247 14.24 0.99 18.30
C ARG A 247 14.21 -0.41 17.68
N ILE A 248 13.03 -0.98 17.57
CA ILE A 248 12.85 -2.32 17.02
C ILE A 248 12.06 -2.27 15.71
N GLU A 249 12.40 -3.16 14.79
CA GLU A 249 11.51 -3.53 13.69
C GLU A 249 10.95 -4.92 14.01
N THR A 250 9.68 -5.11 13.69
CA THR A 250 8.95 -6.33 14.02
C THR A 250 8.25 -6.90 12.80
N ASP A 251 8.03 -8.21 12.83
CA ASP A 251 7.23 -8.98 11.89
C ASP A 251 6.12 -9.73 12.64
N GLY A 252 4.96 -9.94 12.02
CA GLY A 252 3.79 -10.57 12.64
C GLY A 252 2.99 -9.67 13.59
N GLU A 253 1.93 -10.22 14.19
CA GLU A 253 1.04 -9.53 15.14
C GLU A 253 0.64 -10.47 16.30
N GLY A 254 0.26 -9.89 17.45
CA GLY A 254 -0.21 -10.63 18.62
C GLY A 254 0.79 -11.68 19.10
N ALA A 255 0.34 -12.94 19.24
CA ALA A 255 1.19 -14.05 19.65
C ALA A 255 2.27 -14.44 18.61
N GLY A 256 2.15 -13.94 17.38
CA GLY A 256 3.11 -14.18 16.29
C GLY A 256 4.14 -13.06 16.09
N LEU A 257 4.11 -12.01 16.92
CA LEU A 257 5.02 -10.86 16.83
C LEU A 257 6.48 -11.30 17.09
N ARG A 258 7.39 -10.94 16.19
CA ARG A 258 8.82 -11.25 16.26
C ARG A 258 9.64 -10.02 15.95
N ILE A 259 10.74 -9.81 16.67
CA ILE A 259 11.66 -8.70 16.39
C ILE A 259 12.63 -9.14 15.29
N THR A 260 12.79 -8.31 14.27
CA THR A 260 13.66 -8.56 13.10
C THR A 260 14.88 -7.63 13.06
N LEU A 261 14.86 -6.52 13.78
CA LEU A 261 16.00 -5.61 13.94
C LEU A 261 15.91 -4.87 15.28
N ILE A 262 17.04 -4.68 15.95
CA ILE A 262 17.13 -3.85 17.17
C ILE A 262 18.29 -2.87 17.06
N THR A 263 18.00 -1.58 17.15
CA THR A 263 19.00 -0.51 17.09
C THR A 263 18.93 0.41 18.31
N LEU A 264 20.00 1.16 18.57
CA LEU A 264 19.96 2.20 19.60
C LEU A 264 19.05 3.34 19.14
N GLN A 265 18.28 3.86 20.09
CA GLN A 265 17.61 5.14 19.91
C GLN A 265 18.65 6.25 20.09
N THR A 266 19.27 6.70 19.01
CA THR A 266 20.06 7.94 18.98
C THR A 266 19.12 9.14 18.89
N PHE A 267 19.30 10.11 19.79
CA PHE A 267 18.57 11.38 19.82
C PHE A 267 18.89 12.25 18.62
#